data_AF-A0A4Q9RU09-F1
#
_entry.id   AF-A0A4Q9RU09-F1
#
_cell.length_a   1.000
_cell.length_b   1.000
_cell.length_c   1.000
_cell.angle_alpha   90.00
_cell.angle_beta   90.00
_cell.angle_gamma   90.00
#
_symmetry.space_group_name_H-M   'P 1'
#
loop_
_entity.id
_entity.type
_entity.pdbx_description
1 polymer ?
#
loop_
_entity_poly.entity_id
_entity_poly.type
_entity_poly.pdbx_seq_one_letter_code
_entity_poly.pdbx_strand_id
1 'polypeptide(L)'
;MGLVLVRFTISKLAGWEISVNAFIEMAKPLGINPTFFRVFTGILILLVVILYFTTVVFALFETKLQSYKKLNFISVSTYSNTLGLLTMVGALLAEFYLRVQPKWLLVYIAAAIVIFSAINLLIIKKQQKQLTQITI
;
A
#
# COMPACT_ATOMS: atom_id res chain seq x y z
N MET A 1 -6.07 -6.57 -3.22
CA MET A 1 -4.81 -5.81 -3.19
C MET A 1 -3.84 -6.35 -2.13
N GLY A 2 -4.22 -6.45 -0.85
CA GLY A 2 -3.32 -6.89 0.24
C GLY A 2 -2.61 -8.23 0.04
N LEU A 3 -3.30 -9.27 -0.45
CA LEU A 3 -2.70 -10.60 -0.65
C LEU A 3 -1.51 -10.60 -1.61
N VAL A 4 -1.58 -9.79 -2.68
CA VAL A 4 -0.48 -9.66 -3.64
C VAL A 4 0.76 -9.07 -2.95
N LEU A 5 0.55 -8.08 -2.08
CA LEU A 5 1.61 -7.40 -1.35
C LEU A 5 2.28 -8.28 -0.28
N VAL A 6 1.57 -9.26 0.30
CA VAL A 6 2.13 -10.21 1.29
C VAL A 6 3.39 -10.89 0.75
N ARG A 7 3.32 -11.43 -0.47
CA ARG A 7 4.48 -12.10 -1.10
C ARG A 7 5.67 -11.15 -1.26
N PHE A 8 5.41 -9.90 -1.67
CA PHE A 8 6.45 -8.89 -1.84
C PHE A 8 7.08 -8.47 -0.50
N THR A 9 6.28 -8.36 0.55
CA THR A 9 6.75 -8.07 1.90
C THR A 9 7.63 -9.19 2.43
N ILE A 10 7.18 -10.44 2.33
CA ILE A 10 7.97 -11.61 2.78
C ILE A 10 9.30 -11.65 2.03
N SER A 11 9.28 -11.54 0.70
CA SER A 11 10.52 -11.53 -0.10
C SER A 11 11.50 -10.44 0.32
N LYS A 12 11.00 -9.25 0.70
CA LYS A 12 11.83 -8.14 1.20
C LYS A 12 12.35 -8.37 2.60
N LEU A 13 11.56 -8.89 3.53
CA LEU A 13 12.00 -9.08 4.91
C LEU A 13 12.87 -10.33 5.08
N ALA A 14 12.53 -11.42 4.41
CA ALA A 14 13.27 -12.69 4.43
C ALA A 14 14.59 -12.64 3.62
N GLY A 15 14.85 -11.54 2.89
CA GLY A 15 16.12 -11.35 2.19
C GLY A 15 16.36 -12.33 1.05
N TRP A 16 15.30 -12.72 0.32
CA TRP A 16 15.45 -13.55 -0.87
C TRP A 16 16.39 -12.90 -1.88
N GLU A 17 17.22 -13.69 -2.56
CA GLU A 17 18.28 -13.20 -3.46
C GLU A 17 17.75 -12.23 -4.52
N ILE A 18 16.59 -12.53 -5.11
CA ILE A 18 15.92 -11.67 -6.11
C ILE A 18 15.65 -10.26 -5.55
N SER A 19 15.28 -10.18 -4.28
CA SER A 19 15.02 -8.93 -3.57
C SER A 19 16.32 -8.24 -3.20
N VAL A 20 17.29 -8.97 -2.65
CA VAL A 20 18.60 -8.42 -2.28
C VAL A 20 19.30 -7.80 -3.49
N ASN A 21 19.38 -8.51 -4.61
CA ASN A 21 20.03 -8.03 -5.83
C ASN A 21 19.34 -6.79 -6.39
N ALA A 22 18.01 -6.77 -6.37
CA ALA A 22 17.22 -5.61 -6.78
C ALA A 22 17.52 -4.37 -5.93
N PHE A 23 17.65 -4.52 -4.61
CA PHE A 23 17.93 -3.38 -3.73
C PHE A 23 19.39 -2.94 -3.77
N ILE A 24 20.34 -3.84 -4.05
CA ILE A 24 21.74 -3.49 -4.32
C ILE A 24 21.83 -2.59 -5.55
N GLU A 25 21.12 -2.97 -6.62
CA GLU A 25 21.05 -2.17 -7.84
C GLU A 25 20.42 -0.80 -7.57
N MET A 26 19.23 -0.76 -6.94
CA MET A 26 18.51 0.49 -6.66
C MET A 26 19.22 1.42 -5.68
N ALA A 27 20.01 0.87 -4.75
CA ALA A 27 20.72 1.65 -3.75
C ALA A 27 22.00 2.30 -4.30
N LYS A 28 22.58 1.74 -5.37
CA LYS A 28 23.81 2.23 -6.01
C LYS A 28 23.74 3.72 -6.41
N PRO A 29 22.70 4.20 -7.13
CA PRO A 29 22.58 5.63 -7.47
C PRO A 29 22.30 6.53 -6.26
N LEU A 30 21.76 5.98 -5.16
CA LEU A 30 21.38 6.73 -3.96
C LEU A 30 22.51 6.81 -2.92
N GLY A 31 23.53 5.96 -3.02
CA GLY A 31 24.61 5.88 -2.03
C GLY A 31 24.15 5.40 -0.65
N ILE A 32 22.98 4.75 -0.56
CA ILE A 32 22.41 4.27 0.71
C ILE A 32 22.73 2.78 0.93
N ASN A 33 22.62 2.32 2.18
CA ASN A 33 22.80 0.90 2.48
C ASN A 33 21.65 0.06 1.87
N PRO A 34 21.94 -0.93 1.00
CA PRO A 34 20.92 -1.73 0.34
C PRO A 34 20.04 -2.54 1.30
N THR A 35 20.61 -3.03 2.41
CA THR A 35 19.89 -3.80 3.42
C THR A 35 18.90 -2.93 4.16
N PHE A 36 19.32 -1.74 4.59
CA PHE A 36 18.41 -0.76 5.20
C PHE A 36 17.27 -0.41 4.25
N PHE A 37 17.59 -0.07 3.00
CA PHE A 37 16.59 0.33 2.00
C PHE A 37 15.57 -0.79 1.74
N ARG A 38 16.03 -2.04 1.62
CA ARG A 38 15.18 -3.23 1.46
C ARG A 38 14.26 -3.44 2.65
N VAL A 39 14.82 -3.44 3.86
CA VAL A 39 14.05 -3.72 5.09
C VAL A 39 13.05 -2.60 5.35
N PHE A 40 13.45 -1.34 5.22
CA PHE A 40 12.56 -0.19 5.36
C PHE A 40 11.37 -0.27 4.40
N THR A 41 11.64 -0.54 3.11
CA THR A 41 10.58 -0.71 2.11
C THR A 41 9.70 -1.93 2.43
N GLY A 42 10.29 -3.03 2.94
CA GLY A 42 9.56 -4.20 3.40
C GLY A 42 8.59 -3.88 4.54
N ILE A 43 9.03 -3.11 5.53
CA ILE A 43 8.21 -2.66 6.67
C ILE A 43 7.07 -1.76 6.20
N LEU A 44 7.32 -0.81 5.29
CA LEU A 44 6.27 0.03 4.72
C LEU A 44 5.18 -0.79 4.03
N ILE A 45 5.56 -1.76 3.19
CA ILE A 45 4.58 -2.63 2.51
C ILE A 45 3.87 -3.52 3.54
N LEU A 46 4.55 -4.00 4.59
CA LEU A 46 3.91 -4.74 5.68
C LEU A 46 2.81 -3.92 6.36
N LEU A 47 3.07 -2.65 6.67
CA LEU A 47 2.07 -1.75 7.26
C LEU A 47 0.86 -1.59 6.34
N VAL A 48 1.07 -1.42 5.03
CA VAL A 48 -0.03 -1.37 4.05
C VAL A 48 -0.83 -2.67 4.05
N VAL A 49 -0.17 -3.84 4.09
CA VAL A 49 -0.83 -5.14 4.16
C VAL A 49 -1.70 -5.25 5.41
N ILE A 50 -1.17 -4.88 6.58
CA ILE A 50 -1.90 -4.90 7.85
C ILE A 50 -3.14 -3.99 7.75
N LEU A 51 -2.98 -2.75 7.28
CA LEU A 51 -4.10 -1.81 7.16
C LEU A 51 -5.18 -2.29 6.18
N TYR A 52 -4.80 -2.89 5.04
CA TYR A 52 -5.76 -3.50 4.12
C TYR A 52 -6.48 -4.68 4.76
N PHE A 53 -5.77 -5.53 5.50
CA PHE A 53 -6.41 -6.63 6.21
C PHE A 53 -7.38 -6.14 7.28
N THR A 54 -6.98 -5.15 8.09
CA THR A 54 -7.85 -4.48 9.07
C THR A 54 -9.10 -3.92 8.41
N THR A 55 -8.97 -3.25 7.25
CA THR A 55 -10.12 -2.72 6.50
C THR A 55 -11.09 -3.83 6.09
N VAL A 56 -10.59 -5.00 5.66
CA VAL A 56 -11.42 -6.16 5.31
C VAL A 56 -12.08 -6.77 6.54
N VAL A 57 -11.35 -6.91 7.64
CA VAL A 57 -11.90 -7.41 8.92
C VAL A 57 -13.05 -6.51 9.36
N PHE A 58 -12.86 -5.19 9.41
CA PHE A 58 -13.95 -4.27 9.71
C PHE A 58 -15.13 -4.49 8.76
N ALA A 59 -14.90 -4.51 7.43
CA ALA A 59 -15.99 -4.71 6.47
C ALA A 59 -16.77 -6.04 6.63
N LEU A 60 -16.12 -7.13 7.03
CA LEU A 60 -16.75 -8.46 7.16
C LEU A 60 -17.53 -8.65 8.46
N PHE A 61 -17.04 -8.10 9.58
CA PHE A 61 -17.70 -8.22 10.88
C PHE A 61 -18.81 -7.18 11.10
N GLU A 62 -19.17 -6.46 10.03
CA GLU A 62 -20.04 -5.30 10.02
C GLU A 62 -21.45 -5.62 9.50
N THR A 63 -22.13 -6.58 10.13
CA THR A 63 -23.59 -6.73 9.98
C THR A 63 -24.30 -5.66 10.83
N LYS A 64 -24.66 -4.53 10.19
CA LYS A 64 -25.32 -3.32 10.78
C LYS A 64 -24.45 -2.51 11.75
N LEU A 65 -23.60 -1.61 11.25
CA LEU A 65 -22.94 -0.63 12.13
C LEU A 65 -23.88 0.49 12.55
N GLN A 66 -23.78 0.85 13.83
CA GLN A 66 -24.13 2.17 14.33
C GLN A 66 -23.18 3.25 13.76
N SER A 67 -23.67 4.48 13.59
CA SER A 67 -22.97 5.58 12.88
C SER A 67 -21.54 5.86 13.36
N TYR A 68 -21.22 5.67 14.64
CA TYR A 68 -19.85 5.91 15.17
C TYR A 68 -18.81 4.91 14.67
N LYS A 69 -19.16 3.61 14.55
CA LYS A 69 -18.26 2.60 13.98
C LYS A 69 -18.01 2.86 12.50
N LYS A 70 -18.97 3.49 11.80
CA LYS A 70 -18.88 3.81 10.37
C LYS A 70 -17.87 4.92 10.09
N LEU A 71 -17.74 5.88 11.01
CA LEU A 71 -16.69 6.91 10.95
C LEU A 71 -15.29 6.31 11.15
N ASN A 72 -15.14 5.37 12.09
CA ASN A 72 -13.88 4.66 12.30
C ASN A 72 -13.48 3.82 11.07
N PHE A 73 -14.44 3.12 10.45
CA PHE A 73 -14.22 2.39 9.20
C PHE A 73 -13.77 3.33 8.07
N ILE A 74 -14.46 4.45 7.86
CA ILE A 74 -14.10 5.44 6.82
C ILE A 74 -12.70 6.00 7.05
N SER A 75 -12.34 6.30 8.30
CA SER A 75 -11.02 6.79 8.67
C SER A 75 -9.92 5.77 8.35
N VAL A 76 -10.07 4.53 8.85
CA VAL A 76 -9.12 3.43 8.60
C VAL A 76 -8.99 3.13 7.11
N SER A 77 -10.10 3.10 6.38
CA SER A 77 -10.12 2.86 4.94
C SER A 77 -9.44 4.01 4.16
N THR A 78 -9.60 5.26 4.61
CA THR A 78 -8.91 6.41 4.01
C THR A 78 -7.40 6.32 4.23
N TYR A 79 -6.96 6.03 5.46
CA TYR A 79 -5.54 5.87 5.76
C TYR A 79 -4.92 4.69 4.99
N SER A 80 -5.61 3.55 4.92
CA SER A 80 -5.10 2.36 4.24
C SER A 80 -4.90 2.60 2.74
N ASN A 81 -5.90 3.18 2.06
CA ASN A 81 -5.81 3.48 0.63
C ASN A 81 -4.80 4.61 0.34
N THR A 82 -4.67 5.61 1.22
CA THR A 82 -3.68 6.69 1.05
C THR A 82 -2.26 6.16 1.20
N LEU A 83 -1.99 5.40 2.26
CA LEU A 83 -0.66 4.81 2.48
C LEU A 83 -0.31 3.81 1.38
N GLY A 84 -1.27 2.99 0.96
CA GLY A 84 -1.09 2.06 -0.15
C GLY A 84 -0.77 2.78 -1.45
N LEU A 85 -1.50 3.85 -1.78
CA LEU A 85 -1.24 4.67 -2.95
C LEU A 85 0.17 5.27 -2.92
N LEU A 86 0.54 5.96 -1.83
CA LEU A 86 1.86 6.59 -1.71
C LEU A 86 3.00 5.55 -1.80
N THR A 87 2.83 4.41 -1.14
CA THR A 87 3.83 3.33 -1.19
C THR A 87 4.00 2.77 -2.59
N MET A 88 2.91 2.58 -3.34
CA MET A 88 2.98 2.06 -4.71
C MET A 88 3.48 3.10 -5.72
N VAL A 89 3.12 4.37 -5.55
CA VAL A 89 3.71 5.47 -6.34
C VAL A 89 5.21 5.55 -6.08
N GLY A 90 5.65 5.50 -4.82
CA GLY A 90 7.06 5.44 -4.47
C GLY A 90 7.78 4.23 -5.07
N ALA A 91 7.13 3.06 -5.09
CA ALA A 91 7.65 1.86 -5.73
C ALA A 91 7.78 2.00 -7.26
N LEU A 92 6.79 2.61 -7.93
CA LEU A 92 6.86 2.91 -9.36
C LEU A 92 8.00 3.87 -9.69
N LEU A 93 8.15 4.94 -8.89
CA LEU A 93 9.26 5.87 -9.04
C LEU A 93 10.61 5.16 -8.84
N ALA A 94 10.75 4.37 -7.77
CA ALA A 94 11.97 3.60 -7.54
C ALA A 94 12.28 2.63 -8.70
N GLU A 95 11.26 2.02 -9.29
CA GLU A 95 11.40 1.09 -10.40
C GLU A 95 11.91 1.76 -11.68
N PHE A 96 11.43 2.97 -12.01
CA PHE A 96 11.83 3.68 -13.23
C PHE A 96 13.11 4.51 -13.08
N TYR A 97 13.38 5.04 -11.88
CA TYR A 97 14.52 5.94 -11.66
C TYR A 97 15.76 5.25 -11.08
N LEU A 98 15.59 4.14 -10.34
CA LEU A 98 16.70 3.52 -9.60
C LEU A 98 17.16 2.19 -10.21
N ARG A 99 16.37 1.54 -11.06
CA ARG A 99 16.79 0.35 -11.80
C ARG A 99 17.29 0.70 -13.20
N VAL A 100 18.20 -0.13 -13.69
CA VAL A 100 18.69 -0.10 -15.07
C VAL A 100 17.61 -0.58 -16.03
N GLN A 101 16.86 -1.63 -15.65
CA GLN A 101 15.74 -2.13 -16.43
C GLN A 101 14.50 -2.34 -15.55
N PRO A 102 13.37 -1.69 -15.87
CA PRO A 102 12.15 -1.88 -15.10
C PRO A 102 11.58 -3.27 -15.35
N LYS A 103 11.18 -3.93 -14.26
CA LYS A 103 10.45 -5.21 -14.31
C LYS A 103 8.96 -4.92 -14.48
N TRP A 104 8.49 -5.06 -15.73
CA TRP A 104 7.12 -4.74 -16.12
C TRP A 104 6.03 -5.41 -15.26
N LEU A 105 6.25 -6.65 -14.79
CA LEU A 105 5.29 -7.30 -13.90
C LEU A 105 5.06 -6.51 -12.59
N LEU A 106 6.12 -5.95 -12.00
CA LEU A 106 6.02 -5.14 -10.78
C LEU A 106 5.33 -3.80 -11.08
N VAL A 107 5.64 -3.21 -12.24
CA VAL A 107 5.01 -1.97 -12.71
C VAL A 107 3.50 -2.15 -12.85
N TYR A 108 3.05 -3.22 -13.52
CA TYR A 108 1.61 -3.48 -13.70
C TYR A 108 0.88 -3.70 -12.38
N ILE A 109 1.47 -4.44 -11.45
CA ILE A 109 0.88 -4.67 -10.12
C ILE A 109 0.79 -3.35 -9.35
N ALA A 110 1.86 -2.56 -9.33
CA ALA A 110 1.86 -1.29 -8.61
C ALA A 110 0.88 -0.29 -9.23
N ALA A 111 0.85 -0.18 -10.57
CA ALA A 111 -0.09 0.68 -11.29
C ALA A 111 -1.55 0.28 -11.03
N ALA A 112 -1.87 -1.02 -11.06
CA ALA A 112 -3.22 -1.49 -10.73
C ALA A 112 -3.62 -1.07 -9.31
N ILE A 113 -2.73 -1.27 -8.32
CA ILE A 113 -3.02 -0.88 -6.94
C ILE A 113 -3.20 0.64 -6.83
N VAL A 114 -2.38 1.46 -7.49
CA VAL A 114 -2.54 2.92 -7.50
C VAL A 114 -3.91 3.33 -8.04
N ILE A 115 -4.33 2.76 -9.17
CA ILE A 115 -5.63 3.06 -9.78
C ILE A 115 -6.77 2.66 -8.83
N PHE A 116 -6.75 1.44 -8.30
CA PHE A 116 -7.79 0.99 -7.38
C PHE A 116 -7.82 1.80 -6.08
N SER A 117 -6.67 2.14 -5.50
CA SER A 117 -6.59 2.99 -4.31
C SER A 117 -7.13 4.39 -4.58
N ALA A 118 -6.83 4.99 -5.74
CA ALA A 118 -7.37 6.28 -6.13
C ALA A 118 -8.90 6.25 -6.28
N ILE A 119 -9.44 5.24 -6.97
CA ILE A 119 -10.88 5.04 -7.12
C ILE A 119 -11.54 4.87 -5.75
N ASN A 120 -10.98 4.03 -4.87
CA ASN A 120 -11.50 3.82 -3.52
C ASN A 120 -11.53 5.10 -2.70
N LEU A 121 -10.47 5.92 -2.75
CA LEU A 121 -10.44 7.20 -2.03
C LEU A 121 -11.52 8.17 -2.51
N LEU A 122 -11.81 8.21 -3.82
CA LEU A 122 -12.90 9.02 -4.36
C LEU A 122 -14.27 8.55 -3.84
N ILE A 123 -14.49 7.24 -3.79
CA ILE A 123 -15.73 6.66 -3.26
C ILE A 123 -15.88 6.99 -1.76
N ILE A 124 -14.81 6.81 -0.97
CA ILE A 124 -14.82 7.06 0.48
C ILE A 124 -15.09 8.54 0.77
N LYS A 125 -14.45 9.47 0.04
CA LYS A 125 -14.72 10.92 0.19
C LYS A 125 -16.19 11.27 -0.04
N LYS A 126 -16.82 10.65 -1.05
CA LYS A 126 -18.26 10.84 -1.32
C LYS A 126 -19.13 10.32 -0.17
N GLN A 127 -18.80 9.15 0.38
CA GLN A 127 -19.52 8.56 1.52
C GLN A 127 -19.34 9.39 2.80
N GLN A 128 -18.13 9.87 3.07
CA GLN A 128 -17.85 10.73 4.23
C GLN A 128 -18.70 12.01 4.20
N LYS A 129 -18.78 12.68 3.05
CA LYS A 129 -19.60 13.88 2.87
C LYS A 129 -21.08 13.63 3.18
N GLN A 130 -21.63 12.48 2.78
CA GLN A 130 -23.02 12.11 3.06
C GLN A 130 -23.27 11.87 4.56
N LEU A 131 -22.34 11.23 5.26
CA LEU A 131 -22.47 11.00 6.71
C LEU A 131 -22.40 12.29 7.53
N THR A 132 -21.51 13.21 7.16
CA THR A 132 -21.42 14.51 7.85
C THR A 132 -22.70 15.32 7.68
N GLN A 133 -23.39 15.21 6.54
CA GLN A 133 -24.67 15.90 6.29
C GLN A 133 -25.86 15.35 7.09
N ILE A 134 -25.82 14.09 7.53
CA ILE A 134 -26.91 13.46 8.29
C ILE A 134 -26.75 13.68 9.81
N THR A 135 -25.55 14.09 10.25
CA THR A 135 -25.22 14.23 11.68
C THR A 135 -25.34 15.68 12.19
N ILE A 136 -25.60 16.64 11.28
CA ILE A 136 -25.88 18.05 11.56
C ILE A 136 -27.38 18.28 11.41
#